data_AF-A0A947BNG9-F1
#
_entry.id   AF-A0A947BNG9-F1
#
_cell.length_a   1.000
_cell.length_b   1.000
_cell.length_c   1.000
_cell.angle_alpha   90.00
_cell.angle_beta   90.00
_cell.angle_gamma   90.00
#
_symmetry.space_group_name_H-M   'P 1'
#
loop_
_entity.id
_entity.type
_entity.pdbx_description
1 polymer ?
#
loop_
_entity_poly.entity_id
_entity_poly.type
_entity_poly.pdbx_seq_one_letter_code
_entity_poly.pdbx_strand_id
1 'polypeptide(L)'
;MRHIISLLVENEAGALSRISGLFSARGYNIESLTVATTEDHTLSRMTIITTGSDRIIEQITKQLNKLVDVVKLQDFTEGNFIEREMMFVKVKADG
;
A
#
# COMPACT_ATOMS: atom_id res chain seq x y z
N MET A 1 -3.28 -15.57 1.59
CA MET A 1 -4.29 -14.78 2.29
C MET A 1 -4.23 -13.34 1.78
N ARG A 2 -5.28 -12.53 1.96
CA ARG A 2 -5.27 -11.10 1.60
C ARG A 2 -4.67 -10.31 2.76
N HIS A 3 -3.75 -9.40 2.46
CA HIS A 3 -3.04 -8.58 3.45
C HIS A 3 -3.18 -7.10 3.12
N ILE A 4 -3.32 -6.28 4.16
CA ILE A 4 -3.47 -4.83 4.05
C ILE A 4 -2.31 -4.17 4.79
N ILE A 5 -1.39 -3.58 4.04
CA ILE A 5 -0.18 -2.95 4.57
C ILE A 5 -0.34 -1.44 4.46
N SER A 6 -0.33 -0.75 5.59
CA SER A 6 -0.28 0.71 5.64
C SER A 6 1.14 1.18 5.90
N LEU A 7 1.56 2.17 5.11
CA LEU A 7 2.85 2.82 5.20
C LEU A 7 2.63 4.31 5.47
N LEU A 8 3.41 4.87 6.38
CA LEU A 8 3.65 6.30 6.48
C LEU A 8 4.99 6.58 5.82
N VAL A 9 5.00 7.42 4.80
CA VAL A 9 6.17 7.67 3.97
C VAL A 9 6.45 9.15 3.85
N GLU A 10 7.70 9.51 3.65
CA GLU A 10 8.07 10.89 3.31
C GLU A 10 7.40 11.29 1.99
N ASN A 11 6.81 12.50 1.97
CA ASN A 11 6.11 13.04 0.82
C ASN A 11 7.09 13.66 -0.19
N GLU A 12 8.06 12.86 -0.62
CA GLU A 12 9.07 13.25 -1.59
C GLU A 12 8.89 12.59 -2.95
N ALA A 13 9.41 13.24 -3.98
CA ALA A 13 9.43 12.69 -5.32
C ALA A 13 10.16 11.32 -5.34
N GLY A 14 9.48 10.32 -5.88
CA GLY A 14 10.04 8.99 -6.08
C GLY A 14 9.80 7.98 -4.95
N ALA A 15 9.25 8.37 -3.79
CA ALA A 15 8.89 7.41 -2.73
C ALA A 15 7.90 6.34 -3.26
N LEU A 16 6.85 6.78 -3.95
CA LEU A 16 5.90 5.88 -4.64
C LEU A 16 6.59 4.97 -5.67
N SER A 17 7.52 5.50 -6.45
CA SER A 17 8.24 4.74 -7.48
C SER A 17 9.13 3.66 -6.85
N ARG A 18 9.83 3.96 -5.75
CA ARG A 18 10.67 3.00 -5.03
C ARG A 18 9.84 1.86 -4.44
N ILE A 19 8.69 2.20 -3.82
CA ILE A 19 7.79 1.20 -3.24
C ILE A 19 7.17 0.32 -4.32
N SER A 20 6.53 0.90 -5.33
CA SER A 20 5.95 0.12 -6.44
C SER A 20 7.00 -0.68 -7.22
N GLY A 21 8.20 -0.13 -7.38
CA GLY A 21 9.36 -0.79 -7.99
C GLY A 21 9.82 -2.02 -7.20
N LEU A 22 9.80 -1.97 -5.86
CA LEU A 22 10.13 -3.12 -5.01
C LEU A 22 9.17 -4.29 -5.24
N PHE A 23 7.87 -4.02 -5.38
CA PHE A 23 6.88 -5.05 -5.69
C PHE A 23 7.10 -5.63 -7.09
N SER A 24 7.28 -4.78 -8.09
CA SER A 24 7.53 -5.19 -9.48
C SER A 24 8.81 -6.04 -9.61
N ALA A 25 9.92 -5.58 -9.04
CA ALA A 25 11.22 -6.27 -9.13
C ALA A 25 11.25 -7.65 -8.47
N ARG A 26 10.35 -7.90 -7.51
CA ARG A 26 10.24 -9.17 -6.79
C ARG A 26 9.09 -10.04 -7.28
N GLY A 27 8.30 -9.56 -8.24
CA GLY A 27 7.11 -10.26 -8.72
C GLY A 27 6.03 -10.40 -7.66
N TYR A 28 5.94 -9.45 -6.72
CA TYR A 28 4.86 -9.42 -5.74
C TYR A 28 3.60 -8.80 -6.36
N ASN A 29 2.46 -9.43 -6.12
CA ASN A 29 1.18 -8.92 -6.61
C ASN A 29 0.78 -7.64 -5.85
N ILE A 30 0.22 -6.65 -6.55
CA ILE A 30 -0.49 -5.53 -5.94
C ILE A 30 -1.94 -5.64 -6.41
N GLU A 31 -2.86 -5.86 -5.48
CA GLU A 31 -4.29 -5.87 -5.77
C GLU A 31 -4.84 -4.45 -5.83
N SER A 32 -4.43 -3.62 -4.88
CA SER A 32 -4.80 -2.20 -4.80
C SER A 32 -3.68 -1.41 -4.12
N LEU A 33 -3.52 -0.16 -4.55
CA LEU A 33 -2.59 0.80 -3.95
C LEU A 33 -3.24 2.18 -3.97
N THR A 34 -3.32 2.79 -2.80
CA THR A 34 -3.75 4.19 -2.65
C THR A 34 -2.70 4.97 -1.91
N VAL A 35 -2.44 6.22 -2.32
CA VAL A 35 -1.54 7.14 -1.63
C VAL A 35 -2.15 8.53 -1.58
N ALA A 36 -2.07 9.16 -0.42
CA ALA A 36 -2.48 10.54 -0.23
C ALA A 36 -1.66 11.19 0.89
N THR A 37 -1.49 12.50 0.80
CA THR A 37 -0.85 13.31 1.84
C THR A 37 -1.68 13.27 3.13
N THR A 38 -1.01 13.26 4.28
CA THR A 38 -1.67 13.31 5.59
C THR A 38 -1.94 14.76 6.03
N GLU A 39 -2.41 14.95 7.26
CA GLU A 39 -2.50 16.29 7.88
C GLU A 39 -1.12 16.96 8.00
N ASP A 40 -0.07 16.15 8.21
CA ASP A 40 1.30 16.58 8.00
C ASP A 40 1.64 16.48 6.51
N HIS A 41 1.83 17.64 5.86
CA HIS A 41 2.13 17.72 4.43
C HIS A 41 3.49 17.15 4.04
N THR A 42 4.39 16.92 5.01
CA THR A 42 5.67 16.24 4.79
C THR A 42 5.52 14.72 4.72
N LEU A 43 4.36 14.18 5.08
CA LEU A 43 4.09 12.74 5.12
C LEU A 43 2.89 12.36 4.25
N SER A 44 3.01 11.22 3.59
CA SER A 44 1.94 10.58 2.85
C SER A 44 1.62 9.22 3.47
N ARG A 45 0.34 8.87 3.49
CA ARG A 45 -0.10 7.53 3.85
C ARG A 45 -0.34 6.74 2.58
N MET A 46 0.30 5.58 2.49
CA MET A 46 0.08 4.61 1.42
C MET A 46 -0.55 3.35 1.99
N THR A 47 -1.64 2.89 1.38
CA THR A 47 -2.27 1.60 1.71
C THR A 47 -2.08 0.68 0.52
N ILE A 48 -1.51 -0.50 0.77
CA ILE A 48 -1.25 -1.52 -0.24
C ILE A 48 -2.01 -2.78 0.15
N ILE A 49 -2.84 -3.26 -0.75
CA ILE A 49 -3.53 -4.54 -0.62
C ILE A 49 -2.81 -5.54 -1.52
N THR A 50 -2.42 -6.68 -0.96
CA THR A 50 -1.69 -7.72 -1.66
C THR A 50 -2.12 -9.11 -1.19
N THR A 51 -1.79 -10.12 -1.97
CA THR A 51 -2.10 -11.53 -1.69
C THR A 51 -0.82 -12.34 -1.69
N GLY A 52 -0.62 -13.15 -0.66
CA GLY A 52 0.57 -13.99 -0.56
C GLY A 52 0.47 -15.05 0.54
N SER A 53 1.52 -15.85 0.69
CA SER A 53 1.75 -16.61 1.92
C SER A 53 2.37 -15.70 2.98
N ASP A 54 2.21 -16.05 4.25
CA ASP A 54 2.75 -15.26 5.37
C ASP A 54 4.26 -15.00 5.23
N ARG A 55 5.00 -15.99 4.69
CA ARG A 55 6.42 -15.84 4.37
C ARG A 55 6.69 -14.75 3.33
N ILE A 56 5.88 -14.66 2.27
CA ILE A 56 6.03 -13.61 1.25
C ILE A 56 5.71 -12.25 1.86
N ILE A 57 4.68 -12.15 2.68
CA ILE A 57 4.29 -10.90 3.35
C ILE A 57 5.35 -10.45 4.33
N GLU A 58 5.88 -11.36 5.14
CA GLU A 58 7.01 -11.07 6.03
C GLU A 58 8.22 -10.54 5.25
N GLN A 59 8.49 -11.11 4.07
CA GLN A 59 9.54 -10.60 3.18
C GLN A 59 9.22 -9.21 2.63
N ILE A 60 7.99 -8.96 2.17
CA ILE A 60 7.54 -7.63 1.73
C ILE A 60 7.74 -6.61 2.84
N THR A 61 7.21 -6.89 4.03
CA THR A 61 7.33 -6.05 5.22
C THR A 61 8.78 -5.77 5.60
N LYS A 62 9.65 -6.78 5.56
CA LYS A 62 11.09 -6.62 5.82
C LYS A 62 11.80 -5.77 4.77
N GLN A 63 11.41 -5.85 3.51
CA GLN A 63 12.04 -5.04 2.45
C GLN A 63 11.53 -3.60 2.49
N LEU A 64 10.24 -3.37 2.76
CA LEU A 64 9.67 -2.04 2.92
C LEU A 64 10.31 -1.29 4.09
N ASN A 65 10.53 -1.94 5.23
CA ASN A 65 11.24 -1.34 6.38
C ASN A 65 12.70 -0.94 6.10
N LYS A 66 13.31 -1.39 5.00
CA LYS A 66 14.67 -0.99 4.59
C LYS A 66 14.68 0.26 3.72
N LEU A 67 13.54 0.69 3.20
CA LEU A 67 13.45 1.90 2.42
C LEU A 67 13.52 3.10 3.37
N VAL A 68 14.44 4.02 3.08
CA VAL A 68 14.67 5.23 3.90
C VAL A 68 13.41 6.07 4.00
N ASP A 69 12.60 6.10 2.93
CA ASP A 69 11.38 6.90 2.87
C ASP A 69 10.25 6.37 3.78
N VAL A 70 10.35 5.14 4.28
CA VAL A 70 9.30 4.51 5.08
C VAL A 70 9.53 4.87 6.55
N VAL A 71 8.72 5.81 7.04
CA VAL A 71 8.73 6.27 8.43
C VAL A 71 8.06 5.26 9.36
N LYS A 72 6.96 4.65 8.92
CA LYS A 72 6.23 3.65 9.70
C LYS A 72 5.55 2.65 8.80
N LEU A 73 5.51 1.39 9.22
CA LEU A 73 4.77 0.32 8.58
C LEU A 73 3.82 -0.33 9.59
N GLN A 74 2.60 -0.62 9.17
CA GLN A 74 1.63 -1.39 9.93
C GLN A 74 0.92 -2.39 9.03
N ASP A 75 0.88 -3.65 9.45
CA ASP A 75 0.08 -4.70 8.83
C ASP A 75 -1.27 -4.77 9.56
N PHE A 76 -2.37 -4.58 8.84
CA PHE A 76 -3.73 -4.63 9.35
C PHE A 76 -4.42 -5.98 9.10
N THR A 77 -3.69 -6.99 8.63
CA THR A 77 -4.25 -8.34 8.39
C THR A 77 -4.79 -8.95 9.69
N GLU A 78 -4.14 -8.69 10.82
CA GLU A 78 -4.56 -9.15 12.14
C GLU A 78 -5.10 -7.99 12.98
N GLY A 79 -6.35 -8.11 13.42
CA GLY A 79 -7.00 -7.14 14.30
C GLY A 79 -8.17 -6.39 13.66
N ASN A 80 -8.73 -5.46 14.42
CA ASN A 80 -9.87 -4.67 13.98
C ASN A 80 -9.39 -3.44 13.21
N PHE A 81 -9.86 -3.28 11.98
CA PHE A 81 -9.63 -2.09 11.17
C PHE A 81 -10.90 -1.72 10.39
N ILE A 82 -10.92 -0.51 9.85
CA ILE A 82 -11.96 -0.06 8.93
C ILE A 82 -11.31 0.18 7.57
N GLU A 83 -11.83 -0.47 6.55
CA GLU A 83 -11.43 -0.31 5.16
C GLU A 83 -12.57 0.33 4.35
N ARG A 84 -12.23 1.25 3.46
CA ARG A 84 -13.16 1.93 2.55
C ARG A 84 -12.51 2.10 1.20
N GLU A 85 -13.28 1.84 0.16
CA GLU A 85 -12.90 2.10 -1.21
C GLU A 85 -13.97 2.96 -1.89
N MET A 86 -13.58 3.67 -2.94
CA MET A 86 -14.48 4.48 -3.75
C MET A 86 -14.35 4.04 -5.21
N MET A 87 -15.48 3.76 -5.85
CA MET A 87 -15.54 3.36 -7.25
C MET A 87 -16.57 4.21 -7.98
N PHE A 88 -16.19 4.71 -9.15
CA PHE A 88 -17.10 5.35 -10.09
C PHE A 88 -17.34 4.40 -11.27
N VAL A 89 -18.61 4.09 -11.56
CA VAL A 89 -18.99 3.15 -12.61
C VAL A 89 -19.86 3.85 -13.65
N LYS A 90 -19.41 3.84 -14.90
CA LYS A 90 -20.25 4.23 -16.04
C LYS A 90 -21.09 3.03 -16.45
N VAL A 91 -22.42 3.19 -16.43
CA VAL A 91 -23.37 2.15 -16.85
C VAL A 91 -23.98 2.52 -18.20
N LYS A 92 -24.28 1.50 -19.02
CA LYS A 92 -25.12 1.69 -20.20
C LYS A 92 -26.54 1.96 -19.70
N ALA A 93 -27.04 3.17 -19.93
CA ALA A 93 -28.43 3.53 -19.64
C ALA A 93 -29.22 3.40 -20.94
N ASP A 94 -29.86 2.24 -21.14
CA ASP A 94 -30.86 2.09 -22.20
C ASP A 94 -32.15 2.72 -21.66
N GLY A 95 -32.40 3.97 -22.06
CA GLY A 95 -33.66 4.67 -21.88
C GLY A 95 -34.57 4.50 -23.09
#